data_AF-A0A5S9PIH7-F1
#
_entry.id   AF-A0A5S9PIH7-F1
#
_cell.length_a   1.000
_cell.length_b   1.000
_cell.length_c   1.000
_cell.angle_alpha   90.00
_cell.angle_beta   90.00
_cell.angle_gamma   90.00
#
_symmetry.space_group_name_H-M   'P 1'
#
loop_
_entity.id
_entity.type
_entity.pdbx_description
1 polymer ?
#
loop_
_entity_poly.entity_id
_entity_poly.type
_entity_poly.pdbx_seq_one_letter_code
_entity_poly.pdbx_strand_id
1 'polypeptide(L)'
;MSAGAAVVIAGCGSDQPGSVADDGSVTVPHAFGETRIPAPPTRVVSAGLTGADDLLALDVVPIAVTDWFGGEPFGVWPWALPRLGDAQPVVLYLTDGVPIDQIAGLRPDLIVATDAGLDQDSYTRLSAVAPTIPQSGRDAFFEPWRDRATAIGQAVFRHDDMQALIADVDAQFAAVKEANPQFADKQVLLLEGTMFRDSVQVQGPGWRHEFLTQMGLTVVTPDRELIPRDDTAPVLDSADVVIWTTESDEEQAALLADPAIAALGRRNVFTGKELAGAIAYASTLSYPVVAEKLPPMIAAALG
;
A
#
# COMPACT_ATOMS: atom_id res chain seq x y z
N MET A 1 7.54 53.01 38.75
CA MET A 1 7.42 51.57 39.04
C MET A 1 6.52 50.99 37.96
N SER A 2 7.08 50.48 36.87
CA SER A 2 6.31 49.79 35.82
C SER A 2 6.40 48.30 36.07
N ALA A 3 5.26 47.69 36.39
CA ALA A 3 5.12 46.25 36.52
C ALA A 3 5.05 45.62 35.12
N GLY A 4 6.02 44.75 34.83
CA GLY A 4 6.00 43.89 33.64
C GLY A 4 5.11 42.68 33.91
N ALA A 5 4.05 42.51 33.14
CA ALA A 5 3.26 41.29 33.11
C ALA A 5 3.94 40.30 32.16
N ALA A 6 4.52 39.24 32.71
CA ALA A 6 4.99 38.08 31.94
C ALA A 6 3.77 37.19 31.65
N VAL A 7 3.41 37.10 30.37
CA VAL A 7 2.44 36.12 29.88
C VAL A 7 3.18 34.80 29.69
N VAL A 8 2.86 33.80 30.52
CA VAL A 8 3.30 32.42 30.33
C VAL A 8 2.30 31.77 29.38
N ILE A 9 2.71 31.54 28.13
CA ILE A 9 1.94 30.74 27.18
C ILE A 9 2.20 29.28 27.57
N ALA A 10 1.24 28.65 28.24
CA ALA A 10 1.18 27.20 28.37
C ALA A 10 0.86 26.63 26.98
N GLY A 11 1.88 26.15 26.28
CA GLY A 11 1.69 25.40 25.04
C GLY A 11 1.06 24.05 25.39
N CYS A 12 -0.19 23.84 25.01
CA CYS A 12 -0.74 22.49 24.92
C CYS A 12 0.12 21.73 23.91
N GLY A 13 0.96 20.81 24.40
CA GLY A 13 1.72 19.91 23.55
C GLY A 13 0.75 19.04 22.78
N SER A 14 0.63 19.30 21.48
CA SER A 14 0.18 18.27 20.56
C SER A 14 1.29 17.22 20.55
N ASP A 15 1.01 16.02 21.08
CA ASP A 15 1.97 14.91 21.04
C ASP A 15 2.41 14.69 19.59
N GLN A 16 3.72 14.62 19.39
CA GLN A 16 4.28 14.43 18.05
C GLN A 16 4.03 12.98 17.61
N PRO A 17 3.70 12.74 16.33
CA PRO A 17 3.71 11.42 15.73
C PRO A 17 4.91 10.57 16.18
N GLY A 18 4.65 9.39 16.76
CA GLY A 18 5.69 8.47 17.24
C GLY A 18 6.29 8.78 18.62
N SER A 19 5.84 9.82 19.33
CA SER A 19 6.29 10.07 20.70
C SER A 19 5.77 9.01 21.66
N VAL A 20 6.66 8.43 22.46
CA VAL A 20 6.30 7.57 23.59
C VAL A 20 6.06 8.47 24.81
N ALA A 21 4.89 8.36 25.43
CA ALA A 21 4.52 9.12 26.61
C ALA A 21 5.33 8.69 27.85
N ASP A 22 5.31 9.51 28.91
CA ASP A 22 6.03 9.25 30.17
C ASP A 22 5.64 7.91 30.82
N ASP A 23 4.43 7.42 30.58
CA ASP A 23 3.94 6.13 31.08
C ASP A 23 4.28 4.93 30.17
N GLY A 24 5.04 5.17 29.10
CA GLY A 24 5.47 4.17 28.14
C GLY A 24 4.45 3.84 27.05
N SER A 25 3.32 4.55 26.97
CA SER A 25 2.30 4.32 25.94
C SER A 25 2.53 5.15 24.67
N VAL A 26 1.91 4.72 23.57
CA VAL A 26 1.78 5.50 22.33
C VAL A 26 0.29 5.67 22.04
N THR A 27 -0.09 6.86 21.55
CA THR A 27 -1.44 7.15 21.08
C THR A 27 -1.39 7.45 19.59
N VAL A 28 -2.20 6.73 18.81
CA VAL A 28 -2.26 6.88 17.36
C VAL A 28 -3.60 7.51 16.97
N PRO A 29 -3.62 8.69 16.33
CA PRO A 29 -4.84 9.29 15.81
C PRO A 29 -5.29 8.59 14.52
N HIS A 30 -6.59 8.51 14.29
CA HIS A 30 -7.17 7.85 13.12
C HIS A 30 -8.61 8.33 12.86
N ALA A 31 -9.27 7.78 11.84
CA ALA A 31 -10.58 8.23 11.36
C ALA A 31 -11.74 8.20 12.38
N PHE A 32 -11.56 7.42 13.46
CA PHE A 32 -12.56 7.19 14.52
C PHE A 32 -12.14 7.75 15.89
N GLY A 33 -11.13 8.63 15.92
CA GLY A 33 -10.60 9.23 17.15
C GLY A 33 -9.12 8.90 17.34
N GLU A 34 -8.79 8.28 18.47
CA GLU A 34 -7.44 7.87 18.80
C GLU A 34 -7.45 6.51 19.50
N THR A 35 -6.36 5.75 19.32
CA THR A 35 -6.14 4.48 19.99
C THR A 35 -4.87 4.57 20.83
N ARG A 36 -5.03 4.39 22.14
CA ARG A 36 -3.92 4.30 23.09
C ARG A 36 -3.44 2.86 23.20
N ILE A 37 -2.15 2.66 22.99
CA ILE A 37 -1.47 1.35 23.05
C ILE A 37 -0.50 1.41 24.23
N PRO A 38 -0.73 0.59 25.28
CA PRO A 38 -0.03 0.76 26.56
C PRO A 38 1.43 0.32 26.56
N ALA A 39 1.83 -0.56 25.64
CA ALA A 39 3.17 -1.12 25.54
C ALA A 39 3.37 -1.77 24.16
N PRO A 40 4.62 -2.04 23.73
CA PRO A 40 4.89 -2.78 22.49
C PRO A 40 4.10 -4.09 22.41
N PRO A 41 3.34 -4.32 21.32
CA PRO A 41 2.46 -5.48 21.20
C PRO A 41 3.25 -6.77 20.95
N THR A 42 2.69 -7.89 21.38
CA THR A 42 3.28 -9.23 21.24
C THR A 42 2.41 -10.20 20.43
N ARG A 43 1.15 -9.84 20.19
CA ARG A 43 0.12 -10.64 19.52
C ARG A 43 -0.68 -9.75 18.56
N VAL A 44 -0.05 -9.42 17.44
CA VAL A 44 -0.64 -8.53 16.43
C VAL A 44 -1.48 -9.33 15.43
N VAL A 45 -2.72 -8.90 15.21
CA VAL A 45 -3.54 -9.35 14.07
C VAL A 45 -3.45 -8.30 12.97
N SER A 46 -3.05 -8.71 11.77
CA SER A 46 -3.18 -7.90 10.56
C SER A 46 -4.50 -8.24 9.88
N ALA A 47 -5.52 -7.43 10.12
CA ALA A 47 -6.89 -7.63 9.65
C ALA A 47 -7.18 -6.96 8.29
N GLY A 48 -6.33 -6.04 7.84
CA GLY A 48 -6.41 -5.42 6.51
C GLY A 48 -5.59 -6.15 5.44
N LEU A 49 -5.83 -5.80 4.17
CA LEU A 49 -5.30 -6.52 3.01
C LEU A 49 -3.77 -6.38 2.85
N THR A 50 -3.19 -5.24 3.24
CA THR A 50 -1.79 -4.91 2.92
C THR A 50 -0.89 -4.64 4.14
N GLY A 51 -1.46 -4.48 5.34
CA GLY A 51 -0.73 -4.06 6.54
C GLY A 51 0.28 -5.09 7.07
N ALA A 52 0.20 -6.36 6.65
CA ALA A 52 1.14 -7.40 7.06
C ALA A 52 2.59 -7.11 6.60
N ASP A 53 2.77 -6.51 5.42
CA ASP A 53 4.09 -6.15 4.92
C ASP A 53 4.79 -5.14 5.82
N ASP A 54 4.07 -4.09 6.23
CA ASP A 54 4.62 -3.02 7.06
C ASP A 54 4.98 -3.53 8.48
N LEU A 55 4.21 -4.49 9.00
CA LEU A 55 4.53 -5.18 10.25
C LEU A 55 5.80 -6.04 10.10
N LEU A 56 5.88 -6.86 9.05
CA LEU A 56 7.02 -7.73 8.78
C LEU A 56 8.29 -6.93 8.46
N ALA A 57 8.17 -5.75 7.86
CA ALA A 57 9.30 -4.85 7.62
C ALA A 57 9.98 -4.37 8.92
N LEU A 58 9.20 -4.30 10.01
CA LEU A 58 9.64 -3.91 11.35
C LEU A 58 9.96 -5.11 12.26
N ASP A 59 10.06 -6.31 11.69
CA ASP A 59 10.26 -7.58 12.41
C ASP A 59 9.13 -7.93 13.39
N VAL A 60 7.92 -7.41 13.15
CA VAL A 60 6.71 -7.77 13.90
C VAL A 60 5.95 -8.84 13.13
N VAL A 61 6.07 -10.09 13.56
CA VAL A 61 5.39 -11.23 12.92
C VAL A 61 3.94 -11.32 13.41
N PRO A 62 2.92 -11.12 12.54
CA PRO A 62 1.52 -11.21 12.94
C PRO A 62 1.14 -12.65 13.32
N ILE A 63 0.20 -12.81 14.26
CA ILE A 63 -0.41 -14.11 14.57
C ILE A 63 -1.53 -14.48 13.58
N ALA A 64 -2.02 -13.49 12.84
CA ALA A 64 -2.96 -13.67 11.75
C ALA A 64 -2.72 -12.62 10.65
N VAL A 65 -2.92 -13.03 9.41
CA VAL A 65 -2.80 -12.23 8.20
C VAL A 65 -4.08 -12.39 7.40
N THR A 66 -4.62 -11.30 6.88
CA THR A 66 -5.75 -11.34 5.94
C THR A 66 -5.23 -11.58 4.53
N ASP A 67 -5.72 -12.64 3.89
CA ASP A 67 -5.46 -12.89 2.48
C ASP A 67 -6.24 -11.93 1.59
N TRP A 68 -5.63 -11.53 0.47
CA TRP A 68 -6.26 -10.67 -0.53
C TRP A 68 -6.43 -11.39 -1.86
N PHE A 69 -5.32 -11.80 -2.49
CA PHE A 69 -5.30 -12.49 -3.78
C PHE A 69 -3.97 -13.22 -3.99
N GLY A 70 -3.84 -13.89 -5.13
CA GLY A 70 -2.62 -14.58 -5.53
C GLY A 70 -2.46 -15.97 -4.91
N GLY A 71 -3.18 -16.30 -3.83
CA GLY A 71 -3.11 -17.61 -3.18
C GLY A 71 -1.71 -17.90 -2.61
N GLU A 72 -1.04 -16.86 -2.14
CA GLU A 72 0.29 -16.97 -1.56
C GLU A 72 0.26 -17.69 -0.20
N PRO A 73 1.33 -18.41 0.18
CA PRO A 73 1.40 -19.06 1.48
C PRO A 73 1.12 -18.08 2.62
N PHE A 74 0.10 -18.39 3.42
CA PHE A 74 -0.34 -17.56 4.55
C PHE A 74 -0.79 -16.13 4.20
N GLY A 75 -1.09 -15.85 2.92
CA GLY A 75 -1.40 -14.49 2.44
C GLY A 75 -0.16 -13.57 2.40
N VAL A 76 1.06 -14.14 2.44
CA VAL A 76 2.32 -13.40 2.47
C VAL A 76 3.09 -13.64 1.17
N TRP A 77 3.33 -12.55 0.44
CA TRP A 77 3.97 -12.59 -0.87
C TRP A 77 5.49 -12.82 -0.80
N PRO A 78 6.13 -13.25 -1.91
CA PRO A 78 7.52 -13.69 -1.92
C PRO A 78 8.54 -12.71 -1.32
N TRP A 79 8.33 -11.40 -1.47
CA TRP A 79 9.22 -10.38 -0.91
C TRP A 79 9.19 -10.32 0.62
N ALA A 80 8.07 -10.70 1.25
CA ALA A 80 7.87 -10.65 2.69
C ALA A 80 8.10 -12.02 3.37
N LEU A 81 8.09 -13.13 2.63
CA LEU A 81 8.33 -14.48 3.18
C LEU A 81 9.63 -14.61 3.99
N PRO A 82 10.78 -14.00 3.61
CA PRO A 82 12.00 -14.07 4.42
C PRO A 82 11.84 -13.45 5.82
N ARG A 83 10.96 -12.46 5.99
CA ARG A 83 10.65 -11.82 7.29
C ARG A 83 9.63 -12.63 8.09
N LEU A 84 8.75 -13.37 7.41
CA LEU A 84 7.83 -14.31 8.05
C LEU A 84 8.58 -15.51 8.68
N GLY A 85 9.61 -16.01 7.99
CA GLY A 85 10.38 -17.17 8.43
C GLY A 85 9.51 -18.44 8.51
N ASP A 86 9.64 -19.19 9.61
CA ASP A 86 8.89 -20.44 9.84
C ASP A 86 7.49 -20.21 10.46
N ALA A 87 7.08 -18.95 10.64
CA ALA A 87 5.79 -18.64 11.25
C ALA A 87 4.62 -19.10 10.37
N GLN A 88 3.55 -19.55 11.02
CA GLN A 88 2.33 -20.03 10.37
C GLN A 88 1.12 -19.28 10.93
N PRO A 89 0.91 -18.01 10.53
CA PRO A 89 -0.20 -17.22 11.02
C PRO A 89 -1.53 -17.80 10.53
N VAL A 90 -2.59 -17.52 11.30
CA VAL A 90 -3.96 -17.81 10.85
C VAL A 90 -4.29 -16.93 9.65
N VAL A 91 -4.86 -17.52 8.61
CA VAL A 91 -5.32 -16.77 7.44
C VAL A 91 -6.76 -16.32 7.65
N LEU A 92 -6.99 -15.01 7.55
CA LEU A 92 -8.29 -14.36 7.60
C LEU A 92 -8.75 -13.98 6.18
N TYR A 93 -10.03 -13.71 6.01
CA TYR A 93 -10.62 -13.26 4.76
C TYR A 93 -11.66 -12.17 5.02
N LEU A 94 -11.80 -11.22 4.09
CA LEU A 94 -12.81 -10.14 4.16
C LEU A 94 -14.06 -10.42 3.32
N THR A 95 -14.29 -11.67 2.91
CA THR A 95 -15.39 -12.06 2.01
C THR A 95 -16.75 -11.59 2.51
N ASP A 96 -16.99 -11.69 3.82
CA ASP A 96 -18.22 -11.27 4.49
C ASP A 96 -17.98 -10.06 5.43
N GLY A 97 -16.93 -9.28 5.17
CA GLY A 97 -16.40 -8.25 6.07
C GLY A 97 -15.38 -8.80 7.08
N VAL A 98 -14.95 -7.96 8.02
CA VAL A 98 -13.90 -8.33 9.00
C VAL A 98 -14.41 -9.43 9.95
N PRO A 99 -13.70 -10.56 10.10
CA PRO A 99 -14.15 -11.70 10.90
C PRO A 99 -13.89 -11.51 12.41
N ILE A 100 -14.66 -10.61 13.04
CA ILE A 100 -14.45 -10.15 14.42
C ILE A 100 -14.42 -11.30 15.44
N ASP A 101 -15.32 -12.27 15.35
CA ASP A 101 -15.38 -13.39 16.30
C ASP A 101 -14.14 -14.30 16.20
N GLN A 102 -13.63 -14.49 14.98
CA GLN A 102 -12.38 -15.22 14.76
C GLN A 102 -11.21 -14.46 15.36
N ILE A 103 -11.12 -13.15 15.12
CA ILE A 103 -10.10 -12.26 15.70
C ILE A 103 -10.14 -12.31 17.23
N ALA A 104 -11.33 -12.24 17.84
CA ALA A 104 -11.49 -12.34 19.29
C ALA A 104 -10.97 -13.67 19.85
N GLY A 105 -11.22 -14.79 19.15
CA GLY A 105 -10.71 -16.11 19.51
C GLY A 105 -9.19 -16.20 19.54
N LEU A 106 -8.49 -15.36 18.76
CA LEU A 106 -7.03 -15.30 18.72
C LEU A 106 -6.42 -14.54 19.90
N ARG A 107 -7.21 -13.77 20.66
CA ARG A 107 -6.75 -12.96 21.80
C ARG A 107 -5.55 -12.07 21.43
N PRO A 108 -5.72 -11.13 20.48
CA PRO A 108 -4.67 -10.17 20.15
C PRO A 108 -4.46 -9.15 21.28
N ASP A 109 -3.30 -8.51 21.30
CA ASP A 109 -3.04 -7.30 22.09
C ASP A 109 -2.96 -6.03 21.21
N LEU A 110 -2.97 -6.18 19.88
CA LEU A 110 -3.17 -5.12 18.89
C LEU A 110 -3.86 -5.69 17.64
N ILE A 111 -4.78 -4.93 17.06
CA ILE A 111 -5.40 -5.22 15.77
C ILE A 111 -5.05 -4.10 14.79
N VAL A 112 -4.44 -4.44 13.66
CA VAL A 112 -4.12 -3.51 12.57
C VAL A 112 -5.10 -3.72 11.43
N ALA A 113 -5.93 -2.74 11.15
CA ALA A 113 -7.07 -2.80 10.23
C ALA A 113 -7.17 -1.55 9.34
N THR A 114 -6.02 -0.95 9.00
CA THR A 114 -5.88 0.26 8.15
C THR A 114 -6.42 0.09 6.73
N ASP A 115 -6.47 -1.15 6.23
CA ASP A 115 -6.92 -1.49 4.88
C ASP A 115 -7.97 -2.62 4.91
N ALA A 116 -8.97 -2.45 5.78
CA ALA A 116 -9.97 -3.49 6.09
C ALA A 116 -11.42 -3.04 5.85
N GLY A 117 -11.65 -1.84 5.34
CA GLY A 117 -12.99 -1.33 5.07
C GLY A 117 -13.79 -0.99 6.32
N LEU A 118 -13.12 -0.59 7.40
CA LEU A 118 -13.80 -0.35 8.67
C LEU A 118 -14.76 0.83 8.61
N ASP A 119 -15.92 0.63 9.22
CA ASP A 119 -16.86 1.66 9.64
C ASP A 119 -16.85 1.81 11.17
N GLN A 120 -17.66 2.73 11.69
CA GLN A 120 -17.73 2.99 13.13
C GLN A 120 -18.17 1.76 13.94
N ASP A 121 -19.10 0.94 13.43
CA ASP A 121 -19.62 -0.24 14.15
C ASP A 121 -18.54 -1.32 14.26
N SER A 122 -17.95 -1.69 13.12
CA SER A 122 -16.86 -2.68 13.05
C SER A 122 -15.64 -2.24 13.86
N TYR A 123 -15.26 -0.95 13.81
CA TYR A 123 -14.22 -0.39 14.68
C TYR A 123 -14.57 -0.55 16.16
N THR A 124 -15.77 -0.14 16.60
CA THR A 124 -16.17 -0.27 18.01
C THR A 124 -16.16 -1.73 18.49
N ARG A 125 -16.59 -2.66 17.64
CA ARG A 125 -16.57 -4.09 17.95
C ARG A 125 -15.15 -4.67 18.03
N LEU A 126 -14.23 -4.26 17.15
CA LEU A 126 -12.81 -4.65 17.23
C LEU A 126 -12.12 -4.02 18.45
N SER A 127 -12.40 -2.76 18.76
CA SER A 127 -11.86 -2.06 19.94
C SER A 127 -12.32 -2.67 21.26
N ALA A 128 -13.45 -3.39 21.27
CA ALA A 128 -13.88 -4.19 22.42
C ALA A 128 -13.03 -5.47 22.60
N VAL A 129 -12.29 -5.91 21.57
CA VAL A 129 -11.37 -7.05 21.61
C VAL A 129 -9.97 -6.61 22.07
N ALA A 130 -9.39 -5.61 21.40
CA ALA A 130 -8.05 -5.08 21.68
C ALA A 130 -7.88 -3.66 21.09
N PRO A 131 -6.84 -2.89 21.48
CA PRO A 131 -6.47 -1.67 20.77
C PRO A 131 -6.44 -1.90 19.25
N THR A 132 -7.17 -1.09 18.50
CA THR A 132 -7.41 -1.30 17.07
C THR A 132 -6.99 -0.08 16.28
N ILE A 133 -6.16 -0.26 15.26
CA ILE A 133 -5.68 0.80 14.37
C ILE A 133 -6.43 0.68 13.04
N PRO A 134 -7.47 1.51 12.80
CA PRO A 134 -8.22 1.58 11.55
C PRO A 134 -7.48 2.48 10.54
N GLN A 135 -8.12 2.82 9.43
CA GLN A 135 -7.63 3.83 8.48
C GLN A 135 -7.39 5.17 9.17
N SER A 136 -6.35 5.89 8.74
CA SER A 136 -5.99 7.21 9.24
C SER A 136 -6.99 8.28 8.78
N GLY A 137 -7.48 8.14 7.55
CA GLY A 137 -8.36 9.11 6.88
C GLY A 137 -9.73 8.57 6.49
N ARG A 138 -10.32 9.14 5.44
CA ARG A 138 -11.65 8.75 4.95
C ARG A 138 -11.64 7.47 4.09
N ASP A 139 -10.48 7.08 3.61
CA ASP A 139 -10.32 5.98 2.65
C ASP A 139 -10.27 4.67 3.43
N ALA A 140 -11.44 4.05 3.62
CA ALA A 140 -11.57 2.81 4.41
C ALA A 140 -10.84 1.61 3.80
N PHE A 141 -10.58 1.66 2.50
CA PHE A 141 -9.63 0.81 1.81
C PHE A 141 -8.60 1.69 1.14
N PHE A 142 -7.38 1.19 1.06
CA PHE A 142 -6.38 1.67 0.12
C PHE A 142 -6.00 3.15 0.29
N GLU A 143 -5.95 3.62 1.54
CA GLU A 143 -5.34 4.90 1.93
C GLU A 143 -3.87 4.98 1.45
N PRO A 144 -3.29 6.19 1.32
CA PRO A 144 -1.90 6.34 0.90
C PRO A 144 -0.95 5.48 1.73
N TRP A 145 -0.10 4.71 1.06
CA TRP A 145 0.73 3.71 1.73
C TRP A 145 1.64 4.27 2.84
N ARG A 146 2.11 5.53 2.69
CA ARG A 146 2.93 6.20 3.71
C ARG A 146 2.14 6.49 4.98
N ASP A 147 0.84 6.81 4.85
CA ASP A 147 -0.04 7.05 5.99
C ASP A 147 -0.27 5.73 6.74
N ARG A 148 -0.60 4.67 6.00
CA ARG A 148 -0.73 3.30 6.52
C ARG A 148 0.53 2.86 7.26
N ALA A 149 1.68 2.94 6.58
CA ALA A 149 2.97 2.54 7.12
C ALA A 149 3.32 3.34 8.38
N THR A 150 3.14 4.67 8.35
CA THR A 150 3.40 5.54 9.50
C THR A 150 2.53 5.17 10.70
N ALA A 151 1.22 4.96 10.52
CA ALA A 151 0.31 4.56 11.59
C ALA A 151 0.71 3.21 12.21
N ILE A 152 1.07 2.23 11.37
CA ILE A 152 1.56 0.92 11.82
C ILE A 152 2.87 1.07 12.61
N GLY A 153 3.84 1.83 12.10
CA GLY A 153 5.12 2.08 12.77
C GLY A 153 4.95 2.70 14.15
N GLN A 154 4.03 3.66 14.31
CA GLN A 154 3.69 4.21 15.63
C GLN A 154 3.09 3.14 16.54
N ALA A 155 2.10 2.40 16.03
CA ALA A 155 1.36 1.43 16.82
C ALA A 155 2.23 0.30 17.40
N VAL A 156 3.32 -0.04 16.71
CA VAL A 156 4.27 -1.07 17.16
C VAL A 156 5.54 -0.49 17.79
N PHE A 157 5.57 0.80 18.12
CA PHE A 157 6.69 1.48 18.79
C PHE A 157 7.99 1.52 17.96
N ARG A 158 7.85 1.57 16.63
CA ARG A 158 8.96 1.57 15.66
C ARG A 158 8.77 2.67 14.61
N HIS A 159 8.28 3.84 15.04
CA HIS A 159 7.98 4.96 14.16
C HIS A 159 9.21 5.39 13.34
N ASP A 160 10.35 5.61 14.00
CA ASP A 160 11.55 6.12 13.34
C ASP A 160 12.14 5.11 12.34
N ASP A 161 12.08 3.82 12.68
CA ASP A 161 12.50 2.75 11.76
C ASP A 161 11.58 2.71 10.53
N MET A 162 10.28 2.90 10.71
CA MET A 162 9.35 2.98 9.59
C MET A 162 9.59 4.22 8.72
N GLN A 163 9.87 5.38 9.32
CA GLN A 163 10.23 6.58 8.56
C GLN A 163 11.51 6.37 7.73
N ALA A 164 12.50 5.65 8.27
CA ALA A 164 13.69 5.27 7.53
C ALA A 164 13.35 4.35 6.33
N LEU A 165 12.51 3.33 6.53
CA LEU A 165 12.06 2.44 5.44
C LEU A 165 11.28 3.19 4.35
N ILE A 166 10.42 4.14 4.72
CA ILE A 166 9.70 4.99 3.75
C ILE A 166 10.70 5.83 2.95
N ALA A 167 11.67 6.47 3.62
CA ALA A 167 12.69 7.27 2.97
C ALA A 167 13.58 6.43 2.04
N ASP A 168 13.88 5.19 2.40
CA ASP A 168 14.65 4.25 1.57
C ASP A 168 13.91 3.90 0.28
N VAL A 169 12.59 3.71 0.32
CA VAL A 169 11.76 3.51 -0.88
C VAL A 169 11.82 4.75 -1.78
N ASP A 170 11.66 5.94 -1.22
CA ASP A 170 11.74 7.19 -1.98
C ASP A 170 13.12 7.37 -2.63
N ALA A 171 14.20 7.03 -1.92
CA ALA A 171 15.56 7.07 -2.42
C ALA A 171 15.78 6.09 -3.58
N GLN A 172 15.18 4.89 -3.53
CA GLN A 172 15.29 3.90 -4.61
C GLN A 172 14.64 4.39 -5.91
N PHE A 173 13.43 4.94 -5.86
CA PHE A 173 12.79 5.49 -7.06
C PHE A 173 13.51 6.75 -7.58
N ALA A 174 14.04 7.59 -6.70
CA ALA A 174 14.89 8.71 -7.10
C ALA A 174 16.16 8.22 -7.82
N ALA A 175 16.82 7.17 -7.31
CA ALA A 175 17.98 6.57 -7.95
C ALA A 175 17.64 5.98 -9.34
N VAL A 176 16.45 5.38 -9.49
CA VAL A 176 15.95 4.92 -10.80
C VAL A 176 15.87 6.09 -11.78
N LYS A 177 15.31 7.24 -11.36
CA LYS A 177 15.24 8.43 -12.21
C LYS A 177 16.62 8.92 -12.65
N GLU A 178 17.57 8.99 -11.72
CA GLU A 178 18.95 9.40 -12.03
C GLU A 178 19.64 8.43 -13.00
N ALA A 179 19.40 7.13 -12.84
CA ALA A 179 19.96 6.09 -13.69
C ALA A 179 19.30 6.02 -15.08
N ASN A 180 18.08 6.55 -15.24
CA ASN A 180 17.28 6.45 -16.47
C ASN A 180 16.83 7.83 -16.97
N PRO A 181 17.76 8.72 -17.39
CA PRO A 181 17.40 10.04 -17.92
C PRO A 181 16.48 9.98 -19.14
N GLN A 182 16.44 8.85 -19.86
CA GLN A 182 15.52 8.60 -20.97
C GLN A 182 14.04 8.51 -20.57
N PHE A 183 13.72 8.40 -19.27
CA PHE A 183 12.34 8.41 -18.77
C PHE A 183 11.74 9.80 -18.71
N ALA A 184 12.56 10.86 -18.75
CA ALA A 184 12.11 12.23 -18.65
C ALA A 184 11.02 12.55 -19.69
N ASP A 185 9.90 13.10 -19.21
CA ASP A 185 8.73 13.52 -19.98
C ASP A 185 8.04 12.37 -20.77
N LYS A 186 8.36 11.10 -20.48
CA LYS A 186 7.70 9.97 -21.12
C LYS A 186 6.35 9.69 -20.50
N GLN A 187 5.34 9.62 -21.37
CA GLN A 187 3.97 9.41 -20.97
C GLN A 187 3.74 7.94 -20.60
N VAL A 188 3.22 7.66 -19.42
CA VAL A 188 2.97 6.30 -18.94
C VAL A 188 1.54 6.11 -18.45
N LEU A 189 0.96 4.94 -18.77
CA LEU A 189 -0.29 4.45 -18.20
C LEU A 189 -0.02 3.23 -17.32
N LEU A 190 -0.72 3.16 -16.18
CA LEU A 190 -0.77 1.97 -15.33
C LEU A 190 -2.22 1.44 -15.31
N LEU A 191 -2.40 0.24 -15.85
CA LEU A 191 -3.70 -0.35 -16.13
C LEU A 191 -3.79 -1.75 -15.52
N GLU A 192 -5.01 -2.17 -15.22
CA GLU A 192 -5.30 -3.51 -14.73
C GLU A 192 -4.94 -4.60 -15.75
N GLY A 193 -4.51 -5.77 -15.26
CA GLY A 193 -4.13 -6.93 -16.09
C GLY A 193 -5.27 -7.59 -16.86
N THR A 194 -6.53 -7.25 -16.56
CA THR A 194 -7.71 -7.85 -17.20
C THR A 194 -8.73 -6.79 -17.61
N MET A 195 -9.55 -7.13 -18.62
CA MET A 195 -10.70 -6.30 -18.98
C MET A 195 -11.87 -6.53 -18.02
N PHE A 196 -12.53 -5.45 -17.61
CA PHE A 196 -13.75 -5.50 -16.82
C PHE A 196 -14.93 -4.91 -17.61
N ARG A 197 -15.97 -5.71 -17.84
CA ARG A 197 -17.19 -5.28 -18.59
C ARG A 197 -16.84 -4.60 -19.94
N ASP A 198 -16.00 -5.26 -20.73
CA ASP A 198 -15.53 -4.77 -22.05
C ASP A 198 -14.83 -3.40 -21.97
N SER A 199 -14.15 -3.14 -20.85
CA SER A 199 -13.38 -1.92 -20.60
C SER A 199 -12.00 -2.25 -20.06
N VAL A 200 -11.03 -1.43 -20.43
CA VAL A 200 -9.73 -1.32 -19.75
C VAL A 200 -9.94 -0.51 -18.46
N GLN A 201 -9.22 -0.85 -17.40
CA GLN A 201 -9.33 -0.16 -16.12
C GLN A 201 -7.99 0.48 -15.72
N VAL A 202 -8.03 1.75 -15.30
CA VAL A 202 -6.89 2.42 -14.66
C VAL A 202 -6.68 1.79 -13.28
N GLN A 203 -5.44 1.42 -12.97
CA GLN A 203 -5.12 0.76 -11.70
C GLN A 203 -5.28 1.75 -10.55
N GLY A 204 -6.17 1.46 -9.59
CA GLY A 204 -6.25 2.15 -8.30
C GLY A 204 -6.35 3.70 -8.31
N PRO A 205 -6.35 4.33 -7.11
CA PRO A 205 -6.33 5.78 -6.95
C PRO A 205 -4.97 6.38 -7.33
N GLY A 206 -4.97 7.67 -7.69
CA GLY A 206 -3.79 8.35 -8.25
C GLY A 206 -2.50 8.30 -7.41
N TRP A 207 -2.59 8.19 -6.07
CA TRP A 207 -1.38 8.04 -5.24
C TRP A 207 -0.58 6.79 -5.59
N ARG A 208 -1.22 5.73 -6.09
CA ARG A 208 -0.56 4.49 -6.52
C ARG A 208 0.32 4.68 -7.75
N HIS A 209 0.23 5.82 -8.42
CA HIS A 209 1.03 6.10 -9.61
C HIS A 209 2.24 6.99 -9.28
N GLU A 210 2.35 7.50 -8.05
CA GLU A 210 3.40 8.44 -7.64
C GLU A 210 4.81 7.90 -7.89
N PHE A 211 5.02 6.59 -7.71
CA PHE A 211 6.32 5.97 -7.92
C PHE A 211 6.80 6.11 -9.39
N LEU A 212 5.87 6.12 -10.36
CA LEU A 212 6.18 6.37 -11.77
C LEU A 212 6.70 7.80 -11.97
N THR A 213 6.06 8.77 -11.33
CA THR A 213 6.50 10.18 -11.32
C THR A 213 7.86 10.34 -10.62
N GLN A 214 8.10 9.61 -9.52
CA GLN A 214 9.39 9.59 -8.83
C GLN A 214 10.51 9.04 -9.73
N MET A 215 10.20 8.05 -10.58
CA MET A 215 11.11 7.54 -11.62
C MET A 215 11.32 8.50 -12.80
N GLY A 216 10.60 9.65 -12.84
CA GLY A 216 10.77 10.70 -13.85
C GLY A 216 9.80 10.63 -15.04
N LEU A 217 8.85 9.70 -15.01
CA LEU A 217 7.80 9.58 -16.03
C LEU A 217 6.68 10.60 -15.79
N THR A 218 5.87 10.85 -16.83
CA THR A 218 4.64 11.63 -16.74
C THR A 218 3.44 10.69 -16.80
N VAL A 219 2.72 10.55 -15.68
CA VAL A 219 1.52 9.71 -15.62
C VAL A 219 0.40 10.34 -16.44
N VAL A 220 -0.13 9.58 -17.40
CA VAL A 220 -1.36 9.94 -18.10
C VAL A 220 -2.54 9.64 -17.18
N THR A 221 -3.41 10.63 -16.96
CA THR A 221 -4.64 10.47 -16.19
C THR A 221 -5.85 10.53 -17.14
N PRO A 222 -6.47 9.41 -17.49
CA PRO A 222 -7.70 9.40 -18.28
C PRO A 222 -8.86 10.06 -17.52
N ASP A 223 -9.85 10.58 -18.25
CA ASP A 223 -11.03 11.26 -17.67
C ASP A 223 -11.96 10.30 -16.88
N ARG A 224 -11.75 8.99 -17.00
CA ARG A 224 -12.52 7.94 -16.33
C ARG A 224 -11.63 6.73 -16.03
N GLU A 225 -11.93 6.06 -14.92
CA GLU A 225 -11.21 4.85 -14.49
C GLU A 225 -11.50 3.65 -15.40
N LEU A 226 -12.75 3.49 -15.86
CA LEU A 226 -13.18 2.46 -16.79
C LEU A 226 -13.24 3.02 -18.21
N ILE A 227 -12.32 2.61 -19.06
CA ILE A 227 -12.18 3.02 -20.45
C ILE A 227 -12.86 1.97 -21.33
N PRO A 228 -14.04 2.24 -21.91
CA PRO A 228 -14.70 1.31 -22.82
C PRO A 228 -13.81 0.96 -24.00
N ARG A 229 -13.99 -0.25 -24.53
CA ARG A 229 -13.25 -0.74 -25.69
C ARG A 229 -13.19 0.25 -26.86
N ASP A 230 -14.31 0.91 -27.19
CA ASP A 230 -14.37 1.88 -28.30
C ASP A 230 -13.47 3.11 -28.10
N ASP A 231 -13.14 3.44 -26.86
CA ASP A 231 -12.32 4.58 -26.48
C ASP A 231 -10.90 4.18 -26.06
N THR A 232 -10.59 2.88 -26.10
CA THR A 232 -9.31 2.34 -25.64
C THR A 232 -8.14 2.83 -26.50
N ALA A 233 -8.24 2.73 -27.83
CA ALA A 233 -7.12 3.09 -28.71
C ALA A 233 -6.65 4.55 -28.55
N PRO A 234 -7.52 5.58 -28.54
CA PRO A 234 -7.09 6.96 -28.31
C PRO A 234 -6.39 7.17 -26.95
N VAL A 235 -6.85 6.50 -25.90
CA VAL A 235 -6.22 6.60 -24.57
C VAL A 235 -4.86 5.94 -24.58
N LEU A 236 -4.75 4.73 -25.12
CA LEU A 236 -3.47 4.01 -25.19
C LEU A 236 -2.43 4.74 -26.05
N ASP A 237 -2.85 5.41 -27.13
CA ASP A 237 -1.96 6.18 -28.00
C ASP A 237 -1.40 7.46 -27.35
N SER A 238 -1.98 7.91 -26.24
CA SER A 238 -1.45 9.05 -25.47
C SER A 238 -0.22 8.71 -24.61
N ALA A 239 0.15 7.43 -24.53
CA ALA A 239 1.28 6.94 -23.74
C ALA A 239 2.44 6.43 -24.61
N ASP A 240 3.66 6.70 -24.15
CA ASP A 240 4.89 6.09 -24.66
C ASP A 240 5.05 4.65 -24.13
N VAL A 241 4.57 4.39 -22.91
CA VAL A 241 4.61 3.07 -22.24
C VAL A 241 3.26 2.78 -21.59
N VAL A 242 2.77 1.55 -21.75
CA VAL A 242 1.54 1.07 -21.12
C VAL A 242 1.88 -0.15 -20.27
N ILE A 243 1.73 -0.02 -18.97
CA ILE A 243 2.00 -1.07 -17.98
C ILE A 243 0.67 -1.75 -17.64
N TRP A 244 0.62 -3.07 -17.86
CA TRP A 244 -0.50 -3.93 -17.53
C TRP A 244 -0.14 -4.81 -16.32
N THR A 245 -0.91 -4.69 -15.23
CA THR A 245 -0.74 -5.48 -13.99
C THR A 245 -1.26 -6.93 -14.17
N THR A 246 -0.77 -7.61 -15.21
CA THR A 246 -1.08 -9.01 -15.52
C THR A 246 -0.47 -9.97 -14.50
N GLU A 247 -1.24 -10.97 -14.09
CA GLU A 247 -0.81 -12.01 -13.15
C GLU A 247 -0.39 -13.32 -13.85
N SER A 248 -0.63 -13.44 -15.16
CA SER A 248 -0.29 -14.65 -15.92
C SER A 248 -0.11 -14.42 -17.42
N ASP A 249 0.53 -15.39 -18.09
CA ASP A 249 0.64 -15.42 -19.55
C ASP A 249 -0.75 -15.50 -20.23
N GLU A 250 -1.74 -16.09 -19.56
CA GLU A 250 -3.12 -16.17 -20.06
C GLU A 250 -3.77 -14.78 -20.13
N GLU A 251 -3.61 -13.98 -19.08
CA GLU A 251 -4.11 -12.60 -19.06
C GLU A 251 -3.42 -11.74 -20.11
N GLN A 252 -2.09 -11.86 -20.24
CA GLN A 252 -1.35 -11.20 -21.31
C GLN A 252 -1.88 -11.60 -22.69
N ALA A 253 -2.09 -12.90 -22.94
CA ALA A 253 -2.62 -13.38 -24.21
C ALA A 253 -4.04 -12.86 -24.47
N ALA A 254 -4.89 -12.77 -23.43
CA ALA A 254 -6.23 -12.23 -23.52
C ALA A 254 -6.24 -10.72 -23.86
N LEU A 255 -5.36 -9.93 -23.24
CA LEU A 255 -5.18 -8.52 -23.59
C LEU A 255 -4.68 -8.34 -25.04
N LEU A 256 -3.70 -9.14 -25.46
CA LEU A 256 -3.16 -9.10 -26.83
C LEU A 256 -4.13 -9.62 -27.89
N ALA A 257 -5.24 -10.24 -27.51
CA ALA A 257 -6.32 -10.56 -28.44
C ALA A 257 -7.11 -9.29 -28.86
N ASP A 258 -7.01 -8.20 -28.10
CA ASP A 258 -7.56 -6.91 -28.49
C ASP A 258 -6.64 -6.20 -29.51
N PRO A 259 -7.14 -5.82 -30.71
CA PRO A 259 -6.32 -5.20 -31.74
C PRO A 259 -5.68 -3.87 -31.32
N ALA A 260 -6.33 -3.07 -30.47
CA ALA A 260 -5.78 -1.79 -30.01
C ALA A 260 -4.57 -2.01 -29.09
N ILE A 261 -4.65 -3.00 -28.20
CA ILE A 261 -3.57 -3.37 -27.29
C ILE A 261 -2.42 -4.02 -28.08
N ALA A 262 -2.73 -4.93 -29.01
CA ALA A 262 -1.72 -5.57 -29.85
C ALA A 262 -0.93 -4.56 -30.70
N ALA A 263 -1.60 -3.51 -31.20
CA ALA A 263 -0.99 -2.46 -32.01
C ALA A 263 0.08 -1.64 -31.27
N LEU A 264 0.07 -1.61 -29.93
CA LEU A 264 1.10 -0.94 -29.13
C LEU A 264 2.49 -1.60 -29.28
N GLY A 265 2.55 -2.88 -29.64
CA GLY A 265 3.81 -3.63 -29.82
C GLY A 265 4.68 -3.55 -28.56
N ARG A 266 5.93 -3.07 -28.73
CA ARG A 266 6.90 -2.95 -27.62
C ARG A 266 6.49 -1.96 -26.52
N ARG A 267 5.52 -1.07 -26.77
CA ARG A 267 5.04 -0.13 -25.74
C ARG A 267 4.29 -0.84 -24.60
N ASN A 268 3.85 -2.09 -24.81
CA ASN A 268 3.26 -2.90 -23.77
C ASN A 268 4.31 -3.44 -22.79
N VAL A 269 4.08 -3.25 -21.50
CA VAL A 269 4.80 -3.88 -20.40
C VAL A 269 3.82 -4.77 -19.64
N PHE A 270 4.02 -6.09 -19.70
CA PHE A 270 3.23 -7.08 -18.96
C PHE A 270 4.04 -7.55 -17.75
N THR A 271 3.51 -7.29 -16.55
CA THR A 271 4.25 -7.40 -15.29
C THR A 271 4.47 -8.83 -14.81
N GLY A 272 3.51 -9.73 -15.09
CA GLY A 272 3.46 -11.03 -14.45
C GLY A 272 3.15 -10.95 -12.94
N LYS A 273 2.85 -12.11 -12.36
CA LYS A 273 2.29 -12.22 -11.00
C LYS A 273 3.00 -11.41 -9.93
N GLU A 274 4.31 -11.59 -9.77
CA GLU A 274 5.04 -11.00 -8.64
C GLU A 274 5.13 -9.48 -8.75
N LEU A 275 5.39 -8.94 -9.94
CA LEU A 275 5.48 -7.49 -10.12
C LEU A 275 4.09 -6.83 -10.08
N ALA A 276 3.05 -7.48 -10.61
CA ALA A 276 1.66 -7.05 -10.42
C ALA A 276 1.30 -7.00 -8.92
N GLY A 277 1.62 -8.07 -8.19
CA GLY A 277 1.47 -8.15 -6.74
C GLY A 277 2.20 -7.04 -6.00
N ALA A 278 3.46 -6.79 -6.35
CA ALA A 278 4.27 -5.78 -5.68
C ALA A 278 3.70 -4.36 -5.89
N ILE A 279 3.23 -4.06 -7.10
CA ILE A 279 2.55 -2.79 -7.42
C ILE A 279 1.22 -2.67 -6.64
N ALA A 280 0.47 -3.77 -6.51
CA ALA A 280 -0.81 -3.79 -5.79
C ALA A 280 -0.63 -3.55 -4.27
N TYR A 281 0.38 -4.20 -3.66
CA TYR A 281 0.64 -4.09 -2.22
C TYR A 281 1.16 -2.73 -1.80
N ALA A 282 2.00 -2.10 -2.63
CA ALA A 282 2.50 -0.73 -2.42
C ALA A 282 2.99 -0.53 -0.98
N SER A 283 4.00 -1.29 -0.57
CA SER A 283 4.51 -1.38 0.80
C SER A 283 6.02 -1.13 0.84
N THR A 284 6.54 -0.94 2.04
CA THR A 284 7.99 -0.81 2.26
C THR A 284 8.80 -2.04 1.81
N LEU A 285 8.18 -3.22 1.71
CA LEU A 285 8.83 -4.45 1.23
C LEU A 285 8.59 -4.74 -0.25
N SER A 286 7.43 -4.34 -0.80
CA SER A 286 7.08 -4.62 -2.20
C SER A 286 7.63 -3.58 -3.16
N TYR A 287 7.68 -2.29 -2.79
CA TYR A 287 8.20 -1.26 -3.69
C TYR A 287 9.65 -1.45 -4.11
N PRO A 288 10.57 -1.98 -3.26
CA PRO A 288 11.90 -2.36 -3.72
C PRO A 288 11.89 -3.36 -4.89
N VAL A 289 10.95 -4.30 -4.92
CA VAL A 289 10.76 -5.22 -6.07
C VAL A 289 10.36 -4.45 -7.32
N VAL A 290 9.48 -3.46 -7.18
CA VAL A 290 9.06 -2.58 -8.28
C VAL A 290 10.24 -1.75 -8.81
N ALA A 291 11.01 -1.12 -7.91
CA ALA A 291 12.17 -0.32 -8.26
C ALA A 291 13.28 -1.13 -8.94
N GLU A 292 13.39 -2.43 -8.63
CA GLU A 292 14.34 -3.34 -9.27
C GLU A 292 13.84 -3.82 -10.65
N LYS A 293 12.61 -4.35 -10.72
CA LYS A 293 12.16 -5.15 -11.88
C LYS A 293 11.52 -4.33 -12.99
N LEU A 294 10.82 -3.25 -12.65
CA LEU A 294 10.05 -2.49 -13.63
C LEU A 294 10.92 -1.59 -14.54
N PRO A 295 11.96 -0.87 -14.06
CA PRO A 295 12.70 0.06 -14.89
C PRO A 295 13.35 -0.56 -16.14
N PRO A 296 13.98 -1.76 -16.08
CA PRO A 296 14.49 -2.41 -17.28
C PRO A 296 13.41 -2.70 -18.33
N MET A 297 12.18 -3.00 -17.90
CA MET A 297 11.04 -3.25 -18.80
C MET A 297 10.57 -1.96 -19.48
N ILE A 298 10.49 -0.87 -18.71
CA ILE A 298 10.15 0.46 -19.25
C ILE A 298 11.23 0.91 -20.25
N ALA A 299 12.51 0.74 -19.93
CA ALA A 299 13.61 1.08 -20.83
C ALA A 299 13.52 0.28 -22.15
N ALA A 300 13.22 -1.02 -22.08
CA ALA A 300 13.02 -1.85 -23.27
C ALA A 300 11.81 -1.39 -24.12
N ALA A 301 10.74 -0.92 -23.49
CA ALA A 301 9.56 -0.41 -24.18
C ALA A 301 9.83 0.91 -24.92
N LEU A 302 10.65 1.79 -24.33
CA LEU A 302 11.02 3.09 -24.92
C LEU A 302 12.01 2.97 -26.08
N GLY A 303 12.87 1.94 -26.08
CA GLY A 303 13.82 1.64 -27.15
C GLY A 303 15.21 2.19 -26.92
#